data_AF-A0AAD5KDP1-F1
#
_entry.id   AF-A0AAD5KDP1-F1
#
_cell.length_a   1.000
_cell.length_b   1.000
_cell.length_c   1.000
_cell.angle_alpha   90.00
_cell.angle_beta   90.00
_cell.angle_gamma   90.00
#
_symmetry.space_group_name_H-M   'P 1'
#
loop_
_entity.id
_entity.type
_entity.pdbx_description
1 polymer ?
#
loop_
_entity_poly.entity_id
_entity_poly.type
_entity_poly.pdbx_seq_one_letter_code
_entity_poly.pdbx_strand_id
1 'polypeptide(L)'
;MKINSAFQQRGIFASDWSQDIIKNEPMLFNCDRESAIELGGPITKDFMENLPSDWKNCDIVVDSRVHMLMKGWFPCIPGHHHDDVPRSGKNGQPNYENPEYRSLHLMGLVNGDVCPTQFAVGEIELEVPDGIIYKQWHKDVIAAVDAGKMEHVSAPSGVYVQFDDRSFHQGTTAVSGGWRWFIRESSHEGRMLHLLHREDGPAIMGPRGCRSWYLDNELLNFDEWKKGVRKYYETEEDYLLMLLKL
;
A
#
# COMPACT_ATOMS: atom_id res chain seq x y z
N MET A 1 13.41 20.58 -5.68
CA MET A 1 12.29 20.44 -4.73
C MET A 1 12.81 19.89 -3.42
N LYS A 2 12.59 20.60 -2.32
CA LYS A 2 12.96 20.14 -0.98
C LYS A 2 11.92 19.16 -0.45
N ILE A 3 12.36 17.98 -0.01
CA ILE A 3 11.53 16.94 0.60
C ILE A 3 12.05 16.71 2.02
N ASN A 4 11.12 16.70 2.99
CA ASN A 4 11.40 16.23 4.34
C ASN A 4 10.71 14.88 4.52
N SER A 5 11.49 13.80 4.37
CA SER A 5 10.97 12.45 4.46
C SER A 5 11.00 11.99 5.92
N ALA A 6 9.83 11.66 6.47
CA ALA A 6 9.70 11.28 7.87
C ALA A 6 8.49 10.37 8.09
N PHE A 7 8.41 9.75 9.26
CA PHE A 7 7.19 9.11 9.71
C PHE A 7 7.02 9.34 11.21
N GLN A 8 5.80 9.11 11.71
CA GLN A 8 5.44 9.22 13.11
C GLN A 8 4.87 7.90 13.61
N GLN A 9 5.26 7.48 14.81
CA GLN A 9 4.59 6.39 15.51
C GLN A 9 3.36 6.94 16.25
N ARG A 10 2.19 6.34 16.01
CA ARG A 10 0.88 6.80 16.50
C ARG A 10 0.25 5.90 17.56
N GLY A 11 1.03 4.97 18.13
CA GLY A 11 0.58 4.00 19.12
C GLY A 11 0.90 2.57 18.70
N ILE A 12 0.31 1.61 19.40
CA ILE A 12 0.55 0.18 19.17
C ILE A 12 -0.76 -0.58 18.96
N PHE A 13 -0.68 -1.72 18.28
CA PHE A 13 -1.77 -2.69 18.09
C PHE A 13 -1.25 -4.11 18.30
N ALA A 14 -2.15 -5.10 18.39
CA ALA A 14 -1.72 -6.47 18.63
C ALA A 14 -0.89 -7.01 17.46
N SER A 15 0.29 -7.51 17.76
CA SER A 15 1.20 -8.08 16.74
C SER A 15 1.70 -9.49 17.06
N ASP A 16 1.36 -10.02 18.22
CA ASP A 16 1.65 -11.42 18.57
C ASP A 16 0.54 -12.33 18.04
N TRP A 17 0.64 -12.67 16.76
CA TRP A 17 -0.31 -13.54 16.07
C TRP A 17 0.38 -14.80 15.57
N SER A 18 -0.31 -15.94 15.66
CA SER A 18 0.21 -17.19 15.13
C SER A 18 0.35 -17.13 13.61
N GLN A 19 1.32 -17.88 13.07
CA GLN A 19 1.51 -18.01 11.62
C GLN A 19 0.23 -18.50 10.91
N ASP A 20 -0.59 -19.32 11.58
CA ASP A 20 -1.85 -19.81 11.02
C ASP A 20 -2.90 -18.70 10.92
N ILE A 21 -2.99 -17.80 11.91
CA ILE A 21 -3.87 -16.63 11.83
C ILE A 21 -3.41 -15.69 10.70
N ILE A 22 -2.11 -15.36 10.66
CA ILE A 22 -1.55 -14.44 9.66
C ILE A 22 -1.75 -15.00 8.24
N LYS A 23 -1.46 -16.29 8.03
CA LYS A 23 -1.66 -16.98 6.76
C LYS A 23 -3.10 -16.87 6.26
N ASN A 24 -4.06 -16.92 7.19
CA ASN A 24 -5.46 -16.96 6.85
C ASN A 24 -6.12 -15.57 6.77
N GLU A 25 -5.35 -14.48 6.88
CA GLU A 25 -5.92 -13.15 6.69
C GLU A 25 -6.35 -12.89 5.24
N PRO A 26 -7.56 -12.33 5.04
CA PRO A 26 -7.97 -11.77 3.76
C PRO A 26 -7.08 -10.58 3.36
N MET A 27 -6.75 -10.53 2.07
CA MET A 27 -6.14 -9.37 1.44
C MET A 27 -7.23 -8.50 0.84
N LEU A 28 -7.21 -7.21 1.21
CA LEU A 28 -8.16 -6.19 0.81
C LEU A 28 -7.46 -5.22 -0.15
N PHE A 29 -8.18 -4.79 -1.18
CA PHE A 29 -7.64 -3.92 -2.22
C PHE A 29 -8.61 -2.78 -2.46
N ASN A 30 -8.13 -1.55 -2.25
CA ASN A 30 -8.93 -0.34 -2.43
C ASN A 30 -10.31 -0.41 -1.71
N CYS A 31 -10.29 -0.85 -0.45
CA CYS A 31 -11.49 -1.18 0.32
C CYS A 31 -11.88 -0.02 1.25
N ASP A 32 -13.16 0.31 1.38
CA ASP A 32 -13.61 1.27 2.40
C ASP A 32 -13.51 0.68 3.82
N ARG A 33 -13.67 1.54 4.84
CA ARG A 33 -13.56 1.16 6.26
C ARG A 33 -14.56 0.08 6.67
N GLU A 34 -15.84 0.25 6.30
CA GLU A 34 -16.91 -0.64 6.75
C GLU A 34 -16.68 -2.04 6.17
N SER A 35 -16.40 -2.09 4.87
CA SER A 35 -16.02 -3.30 4.15
C SER A 35 -14.75 -3.93 4.72
N ALA A 36 -13.73 -3.15 5.11
CA ALA A 36 -12.52 -3.68 5.71
C ALA A 36 -12.76 -4.32 7.09
N ILE A 37 -13.66 -3.74 7.89
CA ILE A 37 -14.08 -4.32 9.18
C ILE A 37 -14.91 -5.58 8.98
N GLU A 38 -15.82 -5.60 8.00
CA GLU A 38 -16.65 -6.77 7.73
C GLU A 38 -15.84 -7.95 7.19
N LEU A 39 -15.02 -7.68 6.16
CA LEU A 39 -14.34 -8.68 5.35
C LEU A 39 -12.94 -9.03 5.85
N GLY A 40 -12.33 -8.18 6.67
CA GLY A 40 -11.07 -8.46 7.33
C GLY A 40 -11.21 -9.63 8.31
N GLY A 41 -10.12 -10.34 8.58
CA GLY A 41 -10.10 -11.31 9.67
C GLY A 41 -9.50 -10.69 10.94
N PRO A 42 -9.01 -11.51 11.90
CA PRO A 42 -8.75 -11.05 13.26
C PRO A 42 -7.72 -9.92 13.36
N ILE A 43 -6.66 -9.96 12.54
CA ILE A 43 -5.59 -8.96 12.58
C ILE A 43 -6.09 -7.62 12.06
N THR A 44 -6.79 -7.66 10.92
CA THR A 44 -7.39 -6.47 10.32
C THR A 44 -8.38 -5.83 11.29
N LYS A 45 -9.27 -6.63 11.90
CA LYS A 45 -10.26 -6.15 12.87
C LYS A 45 -9.62 -5.50 14.10
N ASP A 46 -8.61 -6.14 14.69
CA ASP A 46 -7.86 -5.56 15.82
C ASP A 46 -7.22 -4.22 15.45
N PHE A 47 -6.60 -4.14 14.27
CA PHE A 47 -6.01 -2.90 13.77
C PHE A 47 -7.06 -1.78 13.63
N MET A 48 -8.23 -2.08 13.05
CA MET A 48 -9.31 -1.11 12.84
C MET A 48 -9.95 -0.63 14.15
N GLU A 49 -10.15 -1.54 15.11
CA GLU A 49 -10.78 -1.24 16.41
C GLU A 49 -9.92 -0.28 17.26
N ASN A 50 -8.60 -0.42 17.17
CA ASN A 50 -7.62 0.30 17.98
C ASN A 50 -6.99 1.51 17.29
N LEU A 51 -7.54 1.95 16.15
CA LEU A 51 -7.02 3.12 15.42
C LEU A 51 -6.87 4.36 16.31
N PRO A 52 -5.86 5.21 16.04
CA PRO A 52 -5.79 6.55 16.60
C PRO A 52 -7.11 7.31 16.39
N SER A 53 -7.53 8.13 17.36
CA SER A 53 -8.88 8.74 17.35
C SER A 53 -9.16 9.64 16.15
N ASP A 54 -8.14 10.34 15.66
CA ASP A 54 -8.20 11.17 14.45
C ASP A 54 -8.38 10.34 13.18
N TRP A 55 -7.92 9.09 13.19
CA TRP A 55 -8.09 8.13 12.10
C TRP A 55 -9.41 7.39 12.15
N LYS A 56 -10.23 7.49 13.21
CA LYS A 56 -11.53 6.80 13.28
C LYS A 56 -12.62 7.47 12.44
N ASN A 57 -12.48 8.78 12.18
CA ASN A 57 -13.53 9.61 11.58
C ASN A 57 -13.12 10.19 10.21
N CYS A 58 -11.98 9.80 9.65
CA CYS A 58 -11.57 10.23 8.32
C CYS A 58 -11.98 9.21 7.25
N ASP A 59 -12.22 9.73 6.05
CA ASP A 59 -12.43 8.91 4.86
C ASP A 59 -11.12 8.26 4.44
N ILE A 60 -11.12 6.93 4.45
CA ILE A 60 -9.94 6.13 4.16
C ILE A 60 -10.21 5.14 3.05
N VAL A 61 -9.12 4.71 2.43
CA VAL A 61 -9.06 3.50 1.63
C VAL A 61 -8.04 2.57 2.28
N VAL A 62 -8.39 1.29 2.34
CA VAL A 62 -7.62 0.22 2.96
C VAL A 62 -7.03 -0.70 1.90
N ASP A 63 -5.72 -0.89 1.96
CA ASP A 63 -5.00 -1.95 1.27
C ASP A 63 -4.37 -2.89 2.31
N SER A 64 -4.66 -4.19 2.23
CA SER A 64 -3.98 -5.21 3.04
C SER A 64 -3.34 -6.30 2.19
N ARG A 65 -2.24 -6.87 2.68
CA ARG A 65 -1.49 -7.93 2.00
C ARG A 65 -0.98 -8.95 3.00
N VAL A 66 -1.04 -10.21 2.59
CA VAL A 66 -0.46 -11.35 3.30
C VAL A 66 0.53 -12.03 2.36
N HIS A 67 1.78 -12.17 2.80
CA HIS A 67 2.83 -12.80 2.01
C HIS A 67 3.46 -13.95 2.77
N MET A 68 3.58 -15.10 2.13
CA MET A 68 4.58 -16.11 2.52
C MET A 68 5.91 -15.72 1.90
N LEU A 69 6.92 -15.51 2.73
CA LEU A 69 8.25 -15.13 2.28
C LEU A 69 9.26 -16.19 2.66
N MET A 70 10.23 -16.39 1.76
CA MET A 70 11.48 -17.06 2.07
C MET A 70 12.60 -16.02 2.13
N LYS A 71 13.67 -16.33 2.87
CA LYS A 71 14.84 -15.44 2.96
C LYS A 71 15.31 -15.02 1.55
N GLY A 72 15.48 -13.72 1.34
CA GLY A 72 15.88 -13.11 0.08
C GLY A 72 14.73 -12.74 -0.85
N TRP A 73 13.49 -13.14 -0.58
CA TRP A 73 12.32 -12.73 -1.37
C TRP A 73 11.92 -11.30 -1.07
N PHE A 74 11.36 -10.60 -2.06
CA PHE A 74 10.74 -9.30 -1.86
C PHE A 74 9.22 -9.44 -1.71
N PRO A 75 8.58 -8.64 -0.85
CA PRO A 75 7.13 -8.64 -0.69
C PRO A 75 6.44 -7.78 -1.76
N CYS A 76 7.18 -6.92 -2.45
CA CYS A 76 6.71 -6.00 -3.47
C CYS A 76 7.84 -5.65 -4.43
N ILE A 77 7.55 -4.86 -5.45
CA ILE A 77 8.60 -4.30 -6.31
C ILE A 77 9.51 -3.42 -5.43
N PRO A 78 10.84 -3.65 -5.44
CA PRO A 78 11.77 -2.89 -4.60
C PRO A 78 12.05 -1.50 -5.17
N GLY A 79 12.50 -0.59 -4.31
CA GLY A 79 12.89 0.78 -4.65
C GLY A 79 12.16 1.81 -3.80
N HIS A 80 12.85 2.92 -3.52
CA HIS A 80 12.27 4.04 -2.77
C HIS A 80 11.21 4.72 -3.61
N HIS A 81 10.03 4.88 -3.02
CA HIS A 81 8.89 5.52 -3.64
C HIS A 81 8.07 6.31 -2.62
N HIS A 82 7.07 7.02 -3.14
CA HIS A 82 5.99 7.58 -2.34
C HIS A 82 4.69 6.90 -2.74
N ASP A 83 3.77 6.85 -1.80
CA ASP A 83 2.44 6.31 -2.01
C ASP A 83 1.46 7.42 -2.39
N ASP A 84 0.46 7.05 -3.20
CA ASP A 84 -0.76 7.83 -3.40
C ASP A 84 -0.52 9.31 -3.74
N VAL A 85 0.49 9.57 -4.58
CA VAL A 85 0.70 10.86 -5.22
C VAL A 85 -0.16 10.90 -6.51
N PRO A 86 -0.94 11.96 -6.76
CA PRO A 86 -1.75 12.08 -7.96
C PRO A 86 -0.94 11.86 -9.25
N ARG A 87 -1.52 11.21 -10.26
CA ARG A 87 -0.85 10.86 -11.55
C ARG A 87 -1.47 11.54 -12.77
N SER A 88 -2.09 12.70 -12.57
CA SER A 88 -2.75 13.51 -13.60
C SER A 88 -1.82 14.14 -14.64
N GLY A 89 -0.50 14.01 -14.46
CA GLY A 89 0.50 14.51 -15.40
C GLY A 89 0.56 13.71 -16.71
N LYS A 90 1.29 14.24 -17.70
CA LYS A 90 1.24 13.80 -19.11
C LYS A 90 1.71 12.36 -19.41
N ASN A 91 2.26 11.61 -18.45
CA ASN A 91 2.88 10.30 -18.70
C ASN A 91 2.56 9.25 -17.61
N GLY A 92 1.50 9.45 -16.83
CA GLY A 92 1.13 8.58 -15.71
C GLY A 92 2.17 8.53 -14.57
N GLN A 93 3.18 9.41 -14.60
CA GLN A 93 4.12 9.60 -13.49
C GLN A 93 3.47 10.45 -12.38
N PRO A 94 3.94 10.34 -11.13
CA PRO A 94 3.49 11.20 -10.03
C PRO A 94 3.62 12.70 -10.37
N ASN A 95 2.57 13.47 -10.10
CA ASN A 95 2.53 14.92 -10.25
C ASN A 95 3.05 15.59 -8.97
N TYR A 96 4.31 16.02 -8.99
CA TYR A 96 4.93 16.74 -7.87
C TYR A 96 4.90 18.27 -8.02
N GLU A 97 4.57 18.78 -9.21
CA GLU A 97 4.58 20.21 -9.51
C GLU A 97 3.32 20.90 -8.99
N ASN A 98 2.14 20.36 -9.30
CA ASN A 98 0.86 20.90 -8.85
C ASN A 98 -0.13 19.76 -8.55
N PRO A 99 0.09 18.99 -7.48
CA PRO A 99 -0.78 17.87 -7.12
C PRO A 99 -2.17 18.36 -6.71
N GLU A 100 -3.20 17.66 -7.17
CA GLU A 100 -4.60 17.95 -6.85
C GLU A 100 -4.95 17.71 -5.38
N TYR A 101 -4.22 16.79 -4.74
CA TYR A 101 -4.38 16.46 -3.34
C TYR A 101 -3.05 16.04 -2.71
N ARG A 102 -3.04 16.01 -1.38
CA ARG A 102 -1.94 15.46 -0.57
C ARG A 102 -2.52 14.35 0.28
N SER A 103 -1.83 13.22 0.33
CA SER A 103 -2.28 12.04 1.06
C SER A 103 -1.50 11.83 2.35
N LEU A 104 -2.20 11.26 3.32
CA LEU A 104 -1.67 10.80 4.58
C LEU A 104 -1.95 9.30 4.69
N HIS A 105 -1.01 8.56 5.26
CA HIS A 105 -1.05 7.12 5.39
C HIS A 105 -0.92 6.70 6.84
N LEU A 106 -1.59 5.61 7.20
CA LEU A 106 -1.38 4.87 8.44
C LEU A 106 -1.10 3.41 8.09
N MET A 107 0.10 2.94 8.38
CA MET A 107 0.54 1.59 8.08
C MET A 107 0.68 0.76 9.35
N GLY A 108 0.35 -0.53 9.23
CA GLY A 108 0.61 -1.56 10.24
C GLY A 108 1.35 -2.75 9.65
N LEU A 109 2.20 -3.37 10.46
CA LEU A 109 2.91 -4.61 10.16
C LEU A 109 2.72 -5.64 11.27
N VAL A 110 2.49 -6.90 10.88
CA VAL A 110 2.69 -8.07 11.74
C VAL A 110 3.77 -8.94 11.09
N ASN A 111 4.75 -9.36 11.90
CA ASN A 111 5.98 -9.99 11.44
C ASN A 111 6.75 -9.13 10.42
N GLY A 112 6.81 -7.82 10.65
CA GLY A 112 7.63 -6.90 9.86
C GLY A 112 9.14 -7.19 9.98
N ASP A 113 9.57 -7.86 11.05
CA ASP A 113 10.95 -8.34 11.20
C ASP A 113 11.29 -9.47 10.22
N VAL A 114 10.32 -10.28 9.76
CA VAL A 114 10.53 -11.27 8.69
C VAL A 114 10.94 -10.59 7.38
N CYS A 115 10.29 -9.46 7.06
CA CYS A 115 10.58 -8.66 5.89
C CYS A 115 10.26 -7.19 6.14
N PRO A 116 11.28 -6.38 6.47
CA PRO A 116 11.08 -4.98 6.82
C PRO A 116 10.48 -4.13 5.69
N THR A 117 9.61 -3.19 6.09
CA THR A 117 9.45 -1.94 5.35
C THR A 117 10.49 -0.97 5.89
N GLN A 118 11.26 -0.32 5.02
CA GLN A 118 12.30 0.63 5.41
C GLN A 118 11.96 2.01 4.89
N PHE A 119 12.04 3.01 5.76
CA PHE A 119 11.95 4.42 5.43
C PHE A 119 13.34 5.01 5.27
N ALA A 120 13.51 5.95 4.33
CA ALA A 120 14.65 6.84 4.30
C ALA A 120 14.23 8.17 4.96
N VAL A 121 14.70 8.42 6.18
CA VAL A 121 14.32 9.58 7.00
C VAL A 121 15.37 10.68 6.88
N GLY A 122 14.93 11.91 6.66
CA GLY A 122 15.79 13.08 6.54
C GLY A 122 15.35 14.05 5.44
N GLU A 123 16.14 15.11 5.24
CA GLU A 123 15.89 16.09 4.21
C GLU A 123 16.71 15.79 2.94
N ILE A 124 16.08 15.92 1.78
CA ILE A 124 16.74 15.78 0.48
C ILE A 124 16.18 16.80 -0.51
N GLU A 125 17.05 17.34 -1.36
CA GLU A 125 16.64 18.20 -2.48
C GLU A 125 16.76 17.43 -3.79
N LEU A 126 15.64 17.33 -4.51
CA LEU A 126 15.51 16.53 -5.73
C LEU A 126 14.90 17.34 -6.86
N GLU A 127 15.35 17.10 -8.08
CA GLU A 127 14.70 17.56 -9.30
C GLU A 127 13.74 16.47 -9.82
N VAL A 128 12.61 16.88 -10.40
CA VAL A 128 11.71 15.95 -11.06
C VAL A 128 12.33 15.61 -12.42
N PRO A 129 12.73 14.36 -12.67
CA PRO A 129 13.36 14.00 -13.95
C PRO A 129 12.33 13.88 -15.06
N ASP A 130 12.76 14.06 -16.31
CA ASP A 130 11.94 13.79 -17.51
C ASP A 130 11.59 12.30 -17.69
N GLY A 131 12.29 11.40 -16.99
CA GLY A 131 12.13 9.95 -17.04
C GLY A 131 11.26 9.35 -15.93
N ILE A 132 11.48 8.07 -15.63
CA ILE A 132 10.77 7.39 -14.52
C ILE A 132 11.26 7.95 -13.19
N ILE A 133 10.41 8.68 -12.47
CA ILE A 133 10.80 9.45 -11.28
C ILE A 133 11.45 8.57 -10.23
N TYR A 134 10.76 7.51 -9.78
CA TYR A 134 11.27 6.65 -8.72
C TYR A 134 12.50 5.82 -9.12
N LYS A 135 12.74 5.61 -10.41
CA LYS A 135 13.98 4.96 -10.87
C LYS A 135 15.20 5.85 -10.64
N GLN A 136 15.05 7.16 -10.80
CA GLN A 136 16.11 8.13 -10.54
C GLN A 136 16.20 8.44 -9.05
N TRP A 137 15.08 8.84 -8.43
CA TRP A 137 15.05 9.19 -7.01
C TRP A 137 15.48 8.05 -6.09
N HIS A 138 15.24 6.79 -6.44
CA HIS A 138 15.78 5.68 -5.66
C HIS A 138 17.31 5.74 -5.56
N LYS A 139 18.03 6.05 -6.66
CA LYS A 139 19.49 6.17 -6.65
C LYS A 139 19.94 7.37 -5.81
N ASP A 140 19.22 8.49 -5.94
CA ASP A 140 19.56 9.73 -5.24
C ASP A 140 19.36 9.58 -3.73
N VAL A 141 18.28 8.90 -3.30
CA VAL A 141 18.02 8.57 -1.90
C VAL A 141 19.08 7.62 -1.35
N ILE A 142 19.45 6.57 -2.10
CA ILE A 142 20.53 5.66 -1.68
C ILE A 142 21.85 6.43 -1.51
N ALA A 143 22.21 7.29 -2.47
CA ALA A 143 23.42 8.11 -2.36
C ALA A 143 23.37 9.08 -1.17
N ALA A 144 22.20 9.63 -0.84
CA ALA A 144 22.02 10.49 0.33
C ALA A 144 22.19 9.72 1.65
N VAL A 145 21.68 8.49 1.73
CA VAL A 145 21.86 7.61 2.89
C VAL A 145 23.32 7.18 3.03
N ASP A 146 23.97 6.76 1.94
CA ASP A 146 25.38 6.37 1.93
C ASP A 146 26.31 7.54 2.34
N ALA A 147 25.91 8.77 2.02
CA ALA A 147 26.61 9.99 2.43
C ALA A 147 26.27 10.44 3.86
N GLY A 148 25.41 9.73 4.60
CA GLY A 148 24.99 10.06 5.96
C GLY A 148 24.08 11.29 6.07
N LYS A 149 23.45 11.72 4.96
CA LYS A 149 22.50 12.85 4.95
C LYS A 149 21.07 12.43 5.32
N MET A 150 20.75 11.16 5.08
CA MET A 150 19.51 10.51 5.45
C MET A 150 19.81 9.21 6.18
N GLU A 151 18.83 8.69 6.89
CA GLU A 151 18.96 7.44 7.65
C GLU A 151 17.90 6.43 7.22
N HIS A 152 18.32 5.19 7.02
CA HIS A 152 17.37 4.09 6.85
C HIS A 152 16.83 3.61 8.20
N VAL A 153 15.52 3.68 8.36
CA VAL A 153 14.82 3.24 9.58
C VAL A 153 13.76 2.20 9.23
N SER A 154 13.83 1.02 9.84
CA SER A 154 12.81 -0.02 9.64
C SER A 154 11.54 0.29 10.43
N ALA A 155 10.39 0.12 9.79
CA ALA A 155 9.10 0.23 10.43
C ALA A 155 8.90 -0.93 11.42
N PRO A 156 8.56 -0.65 12.69
CA PRO A 156 8.34 -1.69 13.69
C PRO A 156 7.02 -2.44 13.46
N SER A 157 6.99 -3.73 13.85
CA SER A 157 5.76 -4.52 13.93
C SER A 157 4.89 -4.05 15.09
N GLY A 158 3.57 -4.13 14.94
CA GLY A 158 2.62 -3.78 16.01
C GLY A 158 2.55 -2.30 16.36
N VAL A 159 3.02 -1.44 15.47
CA VAL A 159 3.02 0.02 15.65
C VAL A 159 2.26 0.66 14.50
N TYR A 160 1.39 1.62 14.83
CA TYR A 160 0.77 2.49 13.85
C TYR A 160 1.81 3.48 13.31
N VAL A 161 2.24 3.31 12.06
CA VAL A 161 3.23 4.16 11.40
C VAL A 161 2.54 5.12 10.45
N GLN A 162 2.49 6.41 10.82
CA GLN A 162 1.91 7.46 10.00
C GLN A 162 2.97 8.15 9.15
N PHE A 163 2.68 8.38 7.88
CA PHE A 163 3.56 9.10 6.95
C PHE A 163 2.76 9.75 5.83
N ASP A 164 3.35 10.69 5.10
CA ASP A 164 2.69 11.42 4.01
C ASP A 164 3.19 10.98 2.63
N ASP A 165 2.61 11.57 1.59
CA ASP A 165 2.98 11.40 0.17
C ASP A 165 4.42 11.86 -0.18
N ARG A 166 5.22 12.28 0.81
CA ARG A 166 6.61 12.74 0.69
C ARG A 166 7.60 11.96 1.54
N SER A 167 7.13 10.82 2.05
CA SER A 167 7.89 9.97 2.94
C SER A 167 8.44 8.77 2.17
N PHE A 168 9.73 8.82 1.82
CA PHE A 168 10.40 7.77 1.08
C PHE A 168 10.44 6.47 1.87
N HIS A 169 9.93 5.41 1.25
CA HIS A 169 9.97 4.07 1.82
C HIS A 169 10.11 3.00 0.73
N GLN A 170 10.46 1.79 1.15
CA GLN A 170 10.61 0.62 0.29
C GLN A 170 10.36 -0.69 1.05
N GLY A 171 9.93 -1.72 0.32
CA GLY A 171 10.03 -3.09 0.81
C GLY A 171 11.46 -3.61 0.64
N THR A 172 12.00 -4.26 1.67
CA THR A 172 13.33 -4.88 1.61
C THR A 172 13.24 -6.36 1.25
N THR A 173 14.37 -7.04 1.14
CA THR A 173 14.38 -8.49 1.13
C THR A 173 13.93 -9.05 2.49
N ALA A 174 13.30 -10.21 2.47
CA ALA A 174 13.00 -10.96 3.67
C ALA A 174 14.30 -11.49 4.29
N VAL A 175 14.47 -11.27 5.59
CA VAL A 175 15.66 -11.70 6.35
C VAL A 175 15.50 -13.13 6.86
N SER A 176 14.26 -13.59 7.02
CA SER A 176 13.88 -14.93 7.45
C SER A 176 12.67 -15.43 6.64
N GLY A 177 12.24 -16.67 6.90
CA GLY A 177 11.03 -17.23 6.28
C GLY A 177 9.83 -17.10 7.22
N GLY A 178 8.66 -16.79 6.67
CA GLY A 178 7.42 -16.70 7.44
C GLY A 178 6.32 -15.92 6.73
N TRP A 179 5.14 -15.94 7.34
CA TRP A 179 4.02 -15.10 6.93
C TRP A 179 4.17 -13.69 7.49
N ARG A 180 3.94 -12.70 6.63
CA ARG A 180 3.92 -11.27 6.96
C ARG A 180 2.58 -10.69 6.55
N TRP A 181 1.95 -9.95 7.46
CA TRP A 181 0.77 -9.14 7.18
C TRP A 181 1.15 -7.66 7.15
N PHE A 182 0.60 -6.96 6.17
CA PHE A 182 0.76 -5.53 5.94
C PHE A 182 -0.63 -4.94 5.73
N ILE A 183 -0.86 -3.76 6.32
CA ILE A 183 -2.01 -2.92 6.01
C ILE A 183 -1.56 -1.48 5.83
N ARG A 184 -2.24 -0.75 4.95
CA ARG A 184 -2.13 0.69 4.82
C ARG A 184 -3.53 1.29 4.65
N GLU A 185 -3.85 2.23 5.51
CA GLU A 185 -4.94 3.18 5.30
C GLU A 185 -4.38 4.43 4.63
N SER A 186 -5.07 4.93 3.61
CA SER A 186 -4.73 6.18 2.93
C SER A 186 -5.91 7.14 3.01
N SER A 187 -5.65 8.41 3.28
CA SER A 187 -6.64 9.49 3.40
C SER A 187 -6.15 10.75 2.68
N HIS A 188 -7.04 11.50 2.04
CA HIS A 188 -6.78 12.88 1.60
C HIS A 188 -8.07 13.70 1.59
N GLU A 189 -7.95 15.02 1.61
CA GLU A 189 -9.10 15.92 1.45
C GLU A 189 -9.77 15.69 0.09
N GLY A 190 -11.11 15.66 0.08
CA GLY A 190 -11.88 15.42 -1.15
C GLY A 190 -11.81 13.99 -1.69
N ARG A 191 -11.24 13.04 -0.93
CA ARG A 191 -11.34 11.62 -1.24
C ARG A 191 -12.81 11.23 -1.30
N MET A 192 -13.26 10.76 -2.45
CA MET A 192 -14.54 10.05 -2.50
C MET A 192 -14.35 8.69 -1.84
N LEU A 193 -15.28 8.30 -0.97
CA LEU A 193 -15.36 6.94 -0.47
C LEU A 193 -15.53 6.01 -1.67
N HIS A 194 -14.47 5.28 -2.02
CA HIS A 194 -14.55 4.23 -3.00
C HIS A 194 -15.23 3.04 -2.32
N LEU A 195 -16.47 2.76 -2.72
CA LEU A 195 -17.10 1.46 -2.48
C LEU A 195 -16.18 0.36 -3.01
N LEU A 196 -16.33 -0.86 -2.49
CA LEU A 196 -15.62 -2.04 -3.02
C LEU A 196 -15.65 -2.05 -4.54
N HIS A 197 -14.49 -1.83 -5.15
CA HIS A 197 -14.34 -1.71 -6.58
C HIS A 197 -12.91 -2.06 -6.97
N ARG A 198 -12.75 -2.97 -7.93
CA ARG A 198 -11.45 -3.21 -8.55
C ARG A 198 -11.56 -3.61 -10.01
N GLU A 199 -10.84 -2.90 -10.86
CA GLU A 199 -10.87 -3.07 -12.33
C GLU A 199 -9.77 -3.98 -12.86
N ASP A 200 -8.69 -4.16 -12.10
CA ASP A 200 -7.49 -4.87 -12.53
C ASP A 200 -7.27 -6.21 -11.81
N GLY A 201 -8.27 -6.66 -11.06
CA GLY A 201 -8.22 -7.93 -10.32
C GLY A 201 -9.29 -8.07 -9.26
N PRO A 202 -9.19 -9.08 -8.39
CA PRO A 202 -10.16 -9.30 -7.32
C PRO A 202 -10.03 -8.24 -6.24
N ALA A 203 -11.14 -7.63 -5.80
CA ALA A 203 -11.13 -6.66 -4.70
C ALA A 203 -10.78 -7.33 -3.35
N ILE A 204 -11.00 -8.65 -3.24
CA ILE A 204 -10.67 -9.46 -2.06
C ILE A 204 -9.99 -10.75 -2.50
N MET A 205 -8.91 -11.11 -1.81
CA MET A 205 -8.32 -12.45 -1.91
C MET A 205 -8.27 -13.10 -0.53
N GLY A 206 -8.93 -14.24 -0.39
CA GLY A 206 -8.97 -14.98 0.87
C GLY A 206 -7.87 -16.03 1.03
N PRO A 207 -7.76 -16.63 2.23
CA PRO A 207 -6.73 -17.60 2.66
C PRO A 207 -6.36 -18.72 1.68
N ARG A 208 -7.36 -19.21 0.94
CA ARG A 208 -7.24 -20.37 0.06
C ARG A 208 -7.16 -19.99 -1.42
N GLY A 209 -6.81 -18.74 -1.69
CA GLY A 209 -6.81 -18.18 -3.05
C GLY A 209 -8.21 -17.98 -3.62
N CYS A 210 -9.26 -18.02 -2.78
CA CYS A 210 -10.59 -17.61 -3.19
C CYS A 210 -10.56 -16.11 -3.51
N ARG A 211 -11.16 -15.75 -4.63
CA ARG A 211 -11.15 -14.39 -5.18
C ARG A 211 -12.59 -13.90 -5.21
N SER A 212 -12.79 -12.66 -4.82
CA SER A 212 -14.08 -11.97 -4.96
C SER A 212 -13.87 -10.71 -5.76
N TRP A 213 -14.72 -10.51 -6.75
CA TRP A 213 -14.67 -9.38 -7.68
C TRP A 213 -15.81 -8.43 -7.37
N TYR A 214 -15.50 -7.14 -7.33
CA TYR A 214 -16.47 -6.11 -7.05
C TYR A 214 -16.34 -4.97 -8.05
N LEU A 215 -17.46 -4.46 -8.54
CA LEU A 215 -17.58 -3.20 -9.24
C LEU A 215 -18.69 -2.40 -8.58
N ASP A 216 -18.39 -1.19 -8.10
CA ASP A 216 -19.37 -0.27 -7.51
C ASP A 216 -20.19 -0.90 -6.36
N ASN A 217 -19.51 -1.62 -5.45
CA ASN A 217 -20.08 -2.40 -4.34
C ASN A 217 -20.88 -3.65 -4.72
N GLU A 218 -21.00 -3.98 -6.01
CA GLU A 218 -21.68 -5.18 -6.45
C GLU A 218 -20.73 -6.38 -6.48
N LEU A 219 -21.05 -7.43 -5.71
CA LEU A 219 -20.34 -8.70 -5.78
C LEU A 219 -20.68 -9.41 -7.09
N LEU A 220 -19.67 -9.62 -7.93
CA LEU A 220 -19.81 -10.25 -9.24
C LEU A 220 -19.07 -11.59 -9.28
N ASN A 221 -19.59 -12.54 -10.04
CA ASN A 221 -18.76 -13.66 -10.46
C ASN A 221 -17.74 -13.22 -11.53
N PHE A 222 -16.75 -14.06 -11.80
CA PHE A 222 -15.66 -13.69 -12.70
C PHE A 222 -16.12 -13.35 -14.12
N ASP A 223 -17.15 -14.01 -14.65
CA ASP A 223 -17.65 -13.75 -16.00
C ASP A 223 -18.46 -12.44 -16.09
N GLU A 224 -19.24 -12.13 -15.05
CA GLU A 224 -19.94 -10.85 -14.93
C GLU A 224 -18.95 -9.70 -14.77
N TRP A 225 -17.95 -9.86 -13.91
CA TRP A 225 -16.91 -8.86 -13.70
C TRP A 225 -16.12 -8.57 -14.99
N LYS A 226 -15.68 -9.61 -15.73
CA LYS A 226 -15.01 -9.42 -17.03
C LYS A 226 -15.83 -8.56 -18.00
N LYS A 227 -17.15 -8.82 -18.07
CA LYS A 227 -18.05 -8.03 -18.93
C LYS A 227 -18.18 -6.60 -18.43
N GLY A 228 -18.37 -6.41 -17.12
CA GLY A 228 -18.54 -5.11 -16.51
C GLY A 228 -17.28 -4.24 -16.64
N VAL A 229 -16.10 -4.83 -16.49
CA VAL A 229 -14.83 -4.11 -16.45
C VAL A 229 -14.33 -3.68 -17.83
N ARG A 230 -14.79 -4.32 -18.90
CA ARG A 230 -14.41 -3.99 -20.29
C ARG A 230 -14.59 -2.51 -20.63
N LYS A 231 -15.57 -1.84 -20.02
CA LYS A 231 -15.88 -0.42 -20.25
C LYS A 231 -14.77 0.53 -19.77
N TYR A 232 -13.87 0.08 -18.91
CA TYR A 232 -12.77 0.88 -18.36
C TYR A 232 -11.49 0.83 -19.21
N TYR A 233 -11.44 -0.03 -20.23
CA TYR A 233 -10.28 -0.18 -21.11
C TYR A 233 -10.51 0.46 -22.47
N GLU A 234 -9.62 1.36 -22.88
CA GLU A 234 -9.68 2.05 -24.17
C GLU A 234 -9.51 1.06 -25.33
N THR A 235 -8.55 0.13 -25.22
CA THR A 235 -8.23 -0.84 -26.28
C THR A 235 -8.55 -2.28 -25.88
N GLU A 236 -8.80 -3.12 -26.87
CA GLU A 236 -8.96 -4.57 -26.65
C GLU A 236 -7.65 -5.21 -26.20
N GLU A 237 -6.51 -4.71 -26.67
CA GLU A 237 -5.19 -5.21 -26.29
C GLU A 237 -4.91 -4.98 -24.80
N ASP A 238 -5.20 -3.79 -24.27
CA ASP A 238 -5.03 -3.48 -22.85
C ASP A 238 -5.92 -4.35 -21.97
N TYR A 239 -7.18 -4.53 -22.39
CA TYR A 239 -8.14 -5.39 -21.70
C TYR A 239 -7.66 -6.85 -21.66
N LEU A 240 -7.24 -7.40 -22.80
CA LEU A 240 -6.72 -8.78 -22.87
C LEU A 240 -5.41 -8.93 -22.10
N LEU A 241 -4.53 -7.94 -22.14
CA LEU A 241 -3.28 -7.93 -21.39
C LEU A 241 -3.53 -7.90 -19.88
N MET A 242 -4.56 -7.19 -19.42
CA MET A 242 -4.98 -7.26 -18.02
C MET A 242 -5.46 -8.67 -17.66
N LEU A 243 -6.33 -9.28 -18.47
CA LEU A 243 -6.85 -10.63 -18.17
C LEU A 243 -5.75 -11.69 -18.10
N LEU A 244 -4.69 -11.54 -18.90
CA LEU A 244 -3.52 -12.42 -18.87
C LEU A 244 -2.70 -12.33 -17.57
N LYS A 245 -2.89 -11.26 -16.77
CA LYS A 245 -2.18 -11.04 -15.50
C LYS A 245 -2.94 -11.58 -14.28
N LEU A 246 -4.18 -12.04 -14.43
CA LEU A 246 -5.05 -12.57 -13.36
C LEU A 246 -4.80 -14.06 -13.10
#